data_AF-X6LWW0-F1
#
_entry.id   AF-X6LWW0-F1
#
_cell.length_a   1.000
_cell.length_b   1.000
_cell.length_c   1.000
_cell.angle_alpha   90.00
_cell.angle_beta   90.00
_cell.angle_gamma   90.00
#
_symmetry.space_group_name_H-M   'P 1'
#
loop_
_entity.id
_entity.type
_entity.pdbx_description
1 polymer ?
#
loop_
_entity_poly.entity_id
_entity_poly.type
_entity_poly.pdbx_seq_one_letter_code
_entity_poly.pdbx_strand_id
1 'polypeptide(L)'
;DIRSGEQIQVFNGHTDIVWSVEYSPFVTKNVIGNSNVICSGSLDNTIRFWDIRSNKNELYMIKGDDNEDYGIYCLTFIGLKKKKEINNVKYDLNLCYGSNGGNIRIWG
;
A
#
# COMPACT_ATOMS: atom_id res chain seq x y z
N ASP A 1 -15.03 -1.50 -13.80
CA ASP A 1 -15.91 -0.34 -13.69
C ASP A 1 -17.23 -0.81 -13.10
N ILE A 2 -17.55 -0.33 -11.90
CA ILE A 2 -18.75 -0.75 -11.16
C ILE A 2 -20.04 -0.43 -11.91
N ARG A 3 -20.03 0.59 -12.79
CA ARG A 3 -21.21 1.04 -13.53
C ARG A 3 -21.51 0.14 -14.71
N SER A 4 -20.49 -0.31 -15.42
CA SER A 4 -20.62 -1.29 -16.51
C SER A 4 -20.61 -2.75 -16.04
N GLY A 5 -20.14 -3.01 -14.81
CA GLY A 5 -19.94 -4.38 -14.30
C GLY A 5 -18.69 -5.06 -14.88
N GLU A 6 -17.88 -4.36 -15.66
CA GLU A 6 -16.71 -4.94 -16.33
C GLU A 6 -15.48 -4.89 -15.42
N GLN A 7 -14.65 -5.94 -15.49
CA GLN A 7 -13.31 -5.90 -14.89
C GLN A 7 -12.40 -5.02 -15.76
N ILE A 8 -11.85 -3.95 -15.19
CA ILE A 8 -11.02 -2.98 -15.94
C ILE A 8 -9.52 -3.32 -15.94
N GLN A 9 -9.04 -4.02 -14.90
CA GLN A 9 -7.62 -4.31 -14.73
C GLN A 9 -7.45 -5.47 -13.76
N VAL A 10 -6.37 -6.24 -13.92
CA VAL A 10 -5.93 -7.29 -13.00
C VAL A 10 -4.44 -7.11 -12.74
N PHE A 11 -4.04 -7.22 -11.47
CA PHE A 11 -2.65 -7.23 -11.07
C PHE A 11 -2.27 -8.64 -10.62
N ASN A 12 -1.38 -9.28 -11.38
CA ASN A 12 -0.86 -10.60 -11.06
C ASN A 12 0.59 -10.44 -10.59
N GLY A 13 0.86 -10.72 -9.32
CA GLY A 13 2.23 -10.69 -8.80
C GLY A 13 2.38 -11.31 -7.42
N HIS A 14 1.36 -11.23 -6.57
CA HIS A 14 1.34 -12.03 -5.35
C HIS A 14 1.38 -13.52 -5.67
N THR A 15 2.15 -14.28 -4.89
CA THR A 15 2.30 -15.73 -5.07
C THR A 15 1.36 -16.55 -4.19
N ASP A 16 0.59 -15.87 -3.34
CA ASP A 16 -0.38 -16.47 -2.43
C ASP A 16 -1.57 -15.52 -2.19
N ILE A 17 -2.54 -15.94 -1.38
CA ILE A 17 -3.80 -15.27 -1.09
C ILE A 17 -3.59 -13.82 -0.68
N VAL A 18 -4.25 -12.90 -1.39
CA VAL A 18 -4.30 -11.48 -1.05
C VAL A 18 -5.40 -11.24 -0.01
N TRP A 19 -5.02 -10.75 1.17
CA TRP A 19 -5.93 -10.53 2.29
C TRP A 19 -6.42 -9.09 2.41
N SER A 20 -5.61 -8.13 1.97
CA SER A 20 -5.92 -6.71 2.14
C SER A 20 -5.53 -5.91 0.91
N VAL A 21 -6.30 -4.86 0.63
CA VAL A 21 -6.01 -3.85 -0.38
C VAL A 21 -6.40 -2.48 0.13
N GLU A 22 -5.58 -1.47 -0.11
CA GLU A 22 -5.83 -0.11 0.32
C GLU A 22 -5.39 0.91 -0.73
N TYR A 23 -6.12 2.03 -0.81
CA TYR A 23 -5.72 3.14 -1.65
C TYR A 23 -4.63 3.96 -0.98
N SER A 24 -3.55 4.22 -1.70
CA SER A 24 -2.45 5.00 -1.16
C SER A 24 -2.66 6.50 -1.40
N PRO A 25 -2.67 7.32 -0.33
CA PRO A 25 -2.76 8.77 -0.46
C PRO A 25 -1.40 9.41 -0.84
N PHE A 26 -0.38 8.61 -1.19
CA PHE A 26 0.96 9.08 -1.57
C PHE A 26 0.94 9.99 -2.80
N VAL A 27 0.90 11.32 -2.64
CA VAL A 27 1.16 12.23 -3.78
C VAL A 27 2.59 12.03 -4.28
N THR A 28 2.75 11.30 -5.38
CA THR A 28 4.03 11.19 -6.07
C THR A 28 4.39 12.59 -6.57
N LYS A 29 5.39 13.22 -5.96
CA LYS A 29 5.79 14.63 -6.20
C LYS A 29 6.09 14.99 -7.66
N ASN A 30 6.19 14.00 -8.55
CA ASN A 30 6.45 14.16 -9.97
C ASN A 30 5.21 13.97 -10.85
N VAL A 31 4.01 13.81 -10.27
CA VAL A 31 2.74 13.76 -11.00
C VAL A 31 1.86 14.90 -10.50
N ILE A 32 1.56 15.84 -11.38
CA ILE A 32 0.58 16.91 -11.15
C ILE A 32 -0.80 16.23 -11.18
N GLY A 33 -1.23 15.67 -10.04
CA GLY A 33 -2.51 14.98 -9.90
C GLY A 33 -2.54 13.99 -8.73
N ASN A 34 -3.74 13.61 -8.31
CA ASN A 34 -3.96 12.56 -7.31
C ASN A 34 -3.18 11.30 -7.71
N SER A 35 -2.39 10.76 -6.78
CA SER A 35 -1.77 9.47 -6.92
C SER A 35 -2.81 8.40 -7.08
N ASN A 36 -2.64 7.51 -8.05
CA ASN A 36 -3.56 6.40 -8.30
C ASN A 36 -2.80 5.11 -8.00
N VAL A 37 -2.26 5.07 -6.78
CA VAL A 37 -1.50 3.93 -6.30
C VAL A 37 -2.38 3.19 -5.32
N ILE A 38 -2.49 1.89 -5.48
CA ILE A 38 -3.05 0.99 -4.48
C ILE A 38 -1.92 0.14 -3.91
N CYS A 39 -2.06 -0.31 -2.66
CA CYS A 39 -1.21 -1.35 -2.10
C CYS A 39 -2.05 -2.57 -1.72
N SER A 40 -1.42 -3.74 -1.75
CA SER A 40 -2.04 -5.00 -1.36
C SER A 40 -1.12 -5.82 -0.47
N GLY A 41 -1.68 -6.56 0.48
CA GLY A 41 -0.98 -7.42 1.42
C GLY A 41 -1.43 -8.86 1.26
N SER A 42 -0.50 -9.79 1.32
CA SER A 42 -0.74 -11.21 1.03
C SER A 42 -0.11 -12.15 2.04
N LEU A 43 -0.62 -13.38 2.07
CA LEU A 43 -0.03 -14.51 2.77
C LEU A 43 1.37 -14.88 2.25
N ASP A 44 1.76 -14.40 1.06
CA ASP A 44 3.13 -14.53 0.54
C ASP A 44 4.17 -13.69 1.29
N ASN A 45 3.75 -13.06 2.38
CA ASN A 45 4.53 -12.20 3.25
C ASN A 45 5.04 -10.94 2.55
N THR A 46 4.34 -10.46 1.51
CA THR A 46 4.68 -9.23 0.81
C THR A 46 3.55 -8.20 0.83
N ILE A 47 3.95 -6.94 0.74
CA ILE A 47 3.08 -5.81 0.44
C ILE A 47 3.52 -5.25 -0.92
N ARG A 48 2.62 -5.20 -1.90
CA ARG A 48 2.92 -4.75 -3.26
C ARG A 48 2.17 -3.48 -3.59
N PHE A 49 2.80 -2.59 -4.34
CA PHE A 49 2.25 -1.31 -4.78
C PHE A 49 2.00 -1.31 -6.29
N TRP A 50 0.87 -0.78 -6.71
CA TRP A 50 0.39 -0.85 -8.08
C TRP A 50 -0.08 0.53 -8.55
N ASP A 51 0.30 0.94 -9.76
CA ASP A 51 -0.27 2.13 -10.43
C ASP A 51 -1.48 1.69 -11.28
N ILE A 52 -2.67 2.18 -10.94
CA ILE A 52 -3.91 1.83 -11.66
C ILE A 52 -4.14 2.63 -12.95
N ARG A 53 -3.33 3.67 -13.21
CA ARG A 53 -3.39 4.43 -14.48
C ARG A 53 -2.34 3.98 -15.48
N SER A 54 -1.25 3.39 -14.99
CA SER A 54 -0.25 2.81 -15.88
C SER A 54 -0.60 1.36 -16.20
N ASN A 55 -0.32 0.94 -17.43
CA ASN A 55 -0.30 -0.48 -17.78
C ASN A 55 0.98 -1.18 -17.26
N LYS A 56 1.80 -0.52 -16.42
CA LYS A 56 2.96 -1.17 -15.82
C LYS A 56 2.52 -2.00 -14.63
N ASN A 57 3.17 -3.16 -14.52
CA ASN A 57 3.11 -4.04 -13.35
C ASN A 57 3.70 -3.33 -12.11
N GLU A 58 3.63 -4.02 -10.98
CA GLU A 58 4.21 -3.68 -9.67
C GLU A 58 5.22 -2.52 -9.68
N LEU A 59 4.90 -1.46 -8.93
CA LEU A 59 5.77 -0.31 -8.73
C LEU A 59 6.88 -0.63 -7.72
N TYR A 60 6.50 -1.30 -6.64
CA TYR A 60 7.35 -1.53 -5.49
C TYR A 60 6.80 -2.67 -4.64
N MET A 61 7.69 -3.36 -3.92
CA MET A 61 7.36 -4.46 -3.02
C MET A 61 8.11 -4.28 -1.70
N ILE A 62 7.40 -4.44 -0.59
CA ILE A 62 7.96 -4.58 0.75
C ILE A 62 7.80 -6.05 1.14
N LYS A 63 8.89 -6.66 1.61
CA LYS A 63 8.86 -8.00 2.18
C LYS A 63 8.74 -7.90 3.70
N GLY A 64 7.78 -8.63 4.27
CA GLY A 64 7.66 -8.84 5.71
C GLY A 64 8.79 -9.72 6.23
N ASP A 65 8.89 -9.83 7.55
CA ASP A 65 9.86 -10.73 8.17
C ASP A 65 9.40 -12.19 8.04
N ASP A 66 10.23 -13.04 7.44
CA ASP A 66 9.87 -14.44 7.18
C ASP A 66 9.76 -15.29 8.46
N ASN A 67 10.38 -14.86 9.55
CA ASN A 67 10.38 -15.58 10.83
C ASN A 67 9.38 -15.00 11.84
N GLU A 68 8.84 -13.81 11.59
CA GLU A 68 7.98 -13.12 12.56
C GLU A 68 6.61 -12.75 12.01
N ASP A 69 6.45 -12.55 10.70
CA ASP A 69 5.18 -12.05 10.15
C ASP A 69 4.26 -13.15 9.65
N TYR A 70 4.79 -14.13 8.91
CA TYR A 70 4.01 -15.26 8.38
C TYR A 70 2.76 -14.85 7.56
N GLY A 71 2.84 -13.73 6.83
CA GLY A 71 1.76 -13.22 5.99
C GLY A 71 1.16 -11.91 6.50
N ILE A 72 0.70 -11.09 5.56
CA ILE A 72 0.14 -9.75 5.82
C ILE A 72 -1.38 -9.81 5.69
N TYR A 73 -2.10 -9.49 6.76
CA TYR A 73 -3.55 -9.65 6.82
C TYR A 73 -4.32 -8.32 6.73
N CYS A 74 -3.73 -7.23 7.19
CA CYS A 74 -4.36 -5.92 7.11
C CYS A 74 -3.34 -4.81 6.87
N LEU A 75 -3.79 -3.75 6.22
CA LEU A 75 -3.02 -2.56 5.86
C LEU A 75 -3.81 -1.32 6.30
N THR A 76 -3.11 -0.29 6.77
CA THR A 76 -3.69 1.05 6.91
C THR A 76 -2.64 2.14 6.71
N PHE A 77 -2.98 3.19 5.96
CA PHE A 77 -2.16 4.40 5.93
C PHE A 77 -2.51 5.36 7.07
N ILE A 78 -1.48 5.78 7.81
CA ILE A 78 -1.60 6.77 8.88
C ILE A 78 -0.82 8.05 8.55
N GLY A 79 -1.51 9.19 8.62
CA GLY A 79 -0.88 10.51 8.53
C GLY A 79 -0.41 10.96 9.91
N LEU A 80 0.91 11.03 10.13
CA LEU A 80 1.46 11.58 11.37
C LEU A 80 1.82 13.07 11.16
N LYS A 81 1.36 13.91 12.09
CA LYS A 81 1.68 15.34 12.08
C LYS A 81 3.14 15.53 12.48
N LYS A 82 3.96 16.12 11.61
CA LYS A 82 5.24 16.69 12.03
C LYS A 82 4.99 17.92 12.91
N LYS A 83 5.58 17.96 14.10
CA LYS A 83 5.61 19.17 14.93
C LYS A 83 6.55 20.19 14.27
N LYS A 84 5.95 21.24 13.70
CA LYS A 84 6.53 22.52 13.23
C LYS A 84 7.60 22.45 12.12
N GLU A 85 7.19 22.86 10.92
CA GLU A 85 7.85 23.97 10.23
C GLU A 85 6.78 25.00 9.84
N ILE A 86 7.17 26.26 9.93
CA ILE A 86 6.30 27.43 9.86
C ILE A 86 5.64 27.49 8.46
N ASN A 87 4.30 27.59 8.45
CA ASN A 87 3.42 27.87 7.30
C ASN A 87 3.12 26.77 6.27
N ASN A 88 3.55 25.51 6.43
CA ASN A 88 3.02 24.39 5.64
C ASN A 88 2.97 23.10 6.49
N VAL A 89 1.76 22.64 6.83
CA VAL A 89 1.58 21.36 7.54
C VAL A 89 1.96 20.22 6.59
N LYS A 90 3.16 19.67 6.76
CA LYS A 90 3.62 18.47 6.05
C LYS A 90 3.22 17.23 6.85
N TYR A 91 2.44 16.34 6.24
CA TYR A 91 2.14 15.03 6.78
C TYR A 91 3.22 14.05 6.33
N ASP A 92 3.79 13.30 7.27
CA ASP A 92 4.50 12.07 6.92
C ASP A 92 3.45 10.96 6.86
N LEU A 93 3.37 10.31 5.70
CA LEU A 93 2.47 9.20 5.51
C LEU A 93 3.22 7.92 5.85
N ASN A 94 2.70 7.18 6.83
CA ASN A 94 3.24 5.90 7.23
C ASN A 94 2.26 4.81 6.83
N LEU A 95 2.78 3.64 6.47
CA LEU A 95 2.02 2.42 6.25
C LEU A 95 2.11 1.57 7.52
N CYS A 96 0.96 1.23 8.09
CA CYS A 96 0.86 0.23 9.13
C CYS A 96 0.33 -1.07 8.55
N TYR A 97 0.80 -2.20 9.07
CA TYR A 97 0.25 -3.50 8.71
C TYR A 97 0.26 -4.46 9.88
N GLY A 98 -0.74 -5.34 9.91
CA GLY A 98 -0.84 -6.45 10.84
C GLY A 98 -0.48 -7.76 10.15
N SER A 99 0.32 -8.57 10.83
CA SER A 99 0.80 -9.86 10.34
C SER A 99 0.26 -11.04 11.15
N ASN A 100 0.27 -12.23 10.54
CA ASN A 100 -0.21 -13.47 11.16
C ASN A 100 0.57 -13.85 12.43
N GLY A 101 1.84 -13.44 12.54
CA GLY A 101 2.64 -13.61 13.76
C GLY A 101 2.24 -12.72 14.93
N GLY A 102 1.16 -11.94 14.80
CA GLY A 102 0.61 -11.09 15.86
C GLY A 102 1.31 -9.73 15.98
N ASN A 103 2.21 -9.41 15.07
CA ASN A 103 2.95 -8.15 15.06
C ASN A 103 2.16 -7.06 14.32
N ILE A 104 2.28 -5.82 14.82
CA ILE A 104 1.90 -4.62 14.08
C ILE A 104 3.18 -3.87 13.74
N ARG A 105 3.41 -3.65 12.46
CA ARG A 105 4.58 -2.93 11.95
C ARG A 105 4.16 -1.60 11.33
N ILE A 106 5.05 -0.61 11.44
CA ILE A 106 4.87 0.74 10.89
C ILE A 106 6.07 1.05 10.01
N TRP A 107 5.81 1.52 8.80
CA TRP A 107 6.78 1.89 7.77
C TRP A 107 6.57 3.36 7.39
N GLY A 108 7.61 4.19 7.40
CA GLY A 108 7.51 5.65 7.21
C GLY A 108 8.74 6.27 6.56
#